data_AF-A0A2T3N2Z7-F1
#
_entry.id   AF-A0A2T3N2Z7-F1
#
_cell.length_a   1.000
_cell.length_b   1.000
_cell.length_c   1.000
_cell.angle_alpha   90.00
_cell.angle_beta   90.00
_cell.angle_gamma   90.00
#
_symmetry.space_group_name_H-M   'P 1'
#
loop_
_entity.id
_entity.type
_entity.pdbx_description
1 polymer ?
#
loop_
_entity_poly.entity_id
_entity_poly.type
_entity_poly.pdbx_seq_one_letter_code
_entity_poly.pdbx_strand_id
1 'polypeptide(L)'
;MKHIVLNRIKTPDGTVLISRHRHDYVTHIDANGETYMVDGGTDYLRRNVNNEPFEEQSIYTDAPHNEIRQGFFWGTRGKDGNQPVEFKPLKELDTAHIEAIIQTQSHLPSWRIEIFKAELAFRKKNS
;
A
#
# COMPACT_ATOMS: atom_id res chain seq x y z
N MET A 1 -8.67 5.19 15.11
CA MET A 1 -7.63 4.15 15.24
C MET A 1 -6.72 4.28 14.04
N LYS A 2 -5.40 4.15 14.21
CA LYS A 2 -4.41 4.31 13.14
C LYS A 2 -4.21 2.97 12.44
N HIS A 3 -4.33 2.93 11.11
CA HIS A 3 -4.13 1.71 10.32
C HIS A 3 -2.95 1.85 9.37
N ILE A 4 -2.29 0.74 9.06
CA ILE A 4 -1.22 0.68 8.07
C ILE A 4 -1.86 0.74 6.68
N VAL A 5 -1.40 1.69 5.86
CA VAL A 5 -1.82 1.89 4.47
C VAL A 5 -0.83 1.24 3.52
N LEU A 6 0.47 1.37 3.82
CA LEU A 6 1.58 0.78 3.08
C LEU A 6 2.60 0.25 4.06
N ASN A 7 3.03 -1.00 3.87
CA ASN A 7 4.06 -1.66 4.64
C ASN A 7 5.33 -1.73 3.78
N ARG A 8 6.29 -0.83 4.03
CA ARG A 8 7.45 -0.62 3.15
C ARG A 8 8.70 -0.21 3.92
N ILE A 9 9.84 -0.76 3.53
CA ILE A 9 11.15 -0.27 3.95
C ILE A 9 12.04 -0.03 2.72
N LYS A 10 13.11 0.74 2.93
CA LYS A 10 14.22 0.86 2.00
C LYS A 10 15.50 0.40 2.69
N THR A 11 16.21 -0.54 2.09
CA THR A 11 17.48 -1.07 2.62
C THR A 11 18.63 -0.10 2.36
N PRO A 12 19.80 -0.26 3.02
CA PRO A 12 20.95 0.62 2.81
C PRO A 12 21.45 0.70 1.37
N ASP A 13 21.38 -0.40 0.59
CA ASP A 13 21.72 -0.39 -0.84
C ASP A 13 20.69 0.33 -1.73
N GLY A 14 19.57 0.76 -1.13
CA GLY A 14 18.49 1.49 -1.78
C GLY A 14 17.34 0.62 -2.27
N THR A 15 17.40 -0.70 -2.09
CA THR A 15 16.32 -1.62 -2.48
C THR A 15 15.06 -1.38 -1.64
N VAL A 16 13.91 -1.27 -2.31
CA VAL A 16 12.61 -1.05 -1.65
C VAL A 16 11.86 -2.36 -1.54
N LEU A 17 11.49 -2.75 -0.31
CA LEU A 17 10.66 -3.92 -0.04
C LEU A 17 9.27 -3.49 0.39
N ILE A 18 8.24 -4.13 -0.18
CA ILE A 18 6.82 -3.83 0.10
C ILE A 18 6.09 -5.15 0.35
N SER A 19 5.43 -5.25 1.51
CA SER A 19 4.54 -6.37 1.85
C SER A 19 3.09 -5.93 1.62
N ARG A 20 2.36 -6.66 0.77
CA ARG A 20 1.04 -6.24 0.26
C ARG A 20 -0.14 -6.94 0.92
N HIS A 21 0.05 -8.16 1.39
CA HIS A 21 -0.99 -8.94 2.07
C HIS A 21 -0.45 -9.59 3.33
N ARG A 22 -1.36 -10.07 4.18
CA ARG A 22 -0.98 -10.82 5.37
C ARG A 22 -0.15 -12.04 4.96
N HIS A 23 0.92 -12.32 5.70
CA HIS A 23 1.87 -13.42 5.43
C HIS A 23 2.61 -13.30 4.07
N ASP A 24 2.86 -12.07 3.62
CA ASP A 24 3.69 -11.75 2.45
C ASP A 24 5.15 -11.51 2.88
N TYR A 25 5.91 -12.60 3.10
CA TYR A 25 7.30 -12.57 3.55
C TYR A 25 8.25 -12.21 2.41
N VAL A 26 8.52 -10.91 2.26
CA VAL A 26 9.42 -10.36 1.24
C VAL A 26 10.81 -10.19 1.84
N THR A 27 11.84 -10.70 1.17
CA THR A 27 13.24 -10.62 1.64
C THR A 27 14.20 -10.15 0.56
N HIS A 28 15.32 -9.55 1.00
CA HIS A 28 16.44 -9.16 0.14
C HIS A 28 17.75 -9.31 0.89
N ILE A 29 18.81 -9.74 0.20
CA ILE A 29 20.18 -9.72 0.72
C ILE A 29 20.82 -8.44 0.21
N ASP A 30 21.10 -7.53 1.13
CA ASP A 30 21.64 -6.20 0.82
C ASP A 30 23.14 -6.26 0.52
N ALA A 31 23.68 -5.20 -0.08
CA ALA A 31 25.10 -5.09 -0.40
C ALA A 31 26.02 -5.17 0.84
N ASN A 32 25.54 -4.81 2.03
CA ASN A 32 26.27 -5.02 3.30
C ASN A 32 26.31 -6.48 3.77
N GLY A 33 25.64 -7.41 3.06
CA GLY A 33 25.59 -8.84 3.35
C GLY A 33 24.51 -9.25 4.36
N GLU A 34 23.76 -8.29 4.93
CA GLU A 34 22.65 -8.60 5.81
C GLU A 34 21.37 -8.93 5.03
N THR A 35 20.51 -9.78 5.60
CA THR A 35 19.17 -10.03 5.05
C THR A 35 18.16 -9.09 5.68
N TYR A 36 17.45 -8.36 4.84
CA TYR A 36 16.32 -7.51 5.21
C TYR A 36 15.02 -8.21 4.85
N MET A 37 13.97 -7.95 5.62
CA MET A 37 12.66 -8.55 5.38
C MET A 37 11.51 -7.66 5.80
N VAL A 38 10.38 -7.85 5.13
CA VAL A 38 9.12 -7.17 5.34
C VAL A 38 7.98 -8.18 5.24
N ASP A 39 7.14 -8.27 6.28
CA ASP A 39 5.94 -9.12 6.29
C ASP A 39 4.77 -8.42 6.99
N GLY A 40 3.56 -8.93 6.78
CA GLY A 40 2.33 -8.62 7.50
C GLY A 40 1.32 -7.76 6.74
N GLY A 41 1.63 -7.32 5.51
CA GLY A 41 0.72 -6.49 4.73
C GLY A 41 0.26 -5.26 5.52
N THR A 42 -1.04 -4.98 5.52
CA THR A 42 -1.63 -3.88 6.30
C THR A 42 -2.07 -4.28 7.72
N ASP A 43 -1.87 -5.53 8.11
CA ASP A 43 -2.34 -6.08 9.39
C ASP A 43 -1.34 -5.84 10.52
N TYR A 44 -0.05 -6.04 10.24
CA TYR A 44 1.03 -5.83 11.19
C TYR A 44 2.35 -5.56 10.46
N LEU A 45 3.34 -5.03 11.20
CA LEU A 45 4.70 -4.88 10.71
C LEU A 45 5.60 -5.95 11.34
N ARG A 46 6.31 -6.70 10.50
CA ARG A 46 7.36 -7.63 10.93
C ARG A 46 8.63 -7.37 10.10
N ARG A 47 9.77 -7.31 10.79
CA ARG A 47 11.10 -6.94 10.28
C ARG A 47 12.19 -7.77 10.96
N ASN A 48 13.37 -7.81 10.34
CA ASN A 48 14.59 -8.22 11.02
C ASN A 48 15.14 -7.06 11.86
N VAL A 49 15.97 -7.41 12.85
CA VAL A 49 16.86 -6.46 13.52
C VAL A 49 18.22 -6.64 12.87
N ASN A 50 18.70 -5.59 12.21
CA ASN A 50 19.96 -5.57 11.47
C ASN A 50 20.96 -4.63 12.16
N ASN A 51 22.25 -4.81 11.89
CA ASN A 51 23.29 -3.93 12.42
C ASN A 51 23.23 -2.57 11.72
N GLU A 52 23.11 -2.57 10.39
CA GLU A 52 22.80 -1.38 9.63
C GLU A 52 21.27 -1.21 9.54
N PRO A 53 20.70 -0.05 9.93
CA PRO A 53 19.26 0.12 9.94
C PRO A 53 18.72 0.33 8.53
N PHE A 54 17.55 -0.24 8.25
CA PHE A 54 16.74 0.16 7.10
C PHE A 54 16.06 1.52 7.36
N GLU A 55 15.67 2.20 6.28
CA GLU A 55 14.79 3.36 6.33
C GLU A 55 13.32 2.88 6.37
N GLU A 56 12.59 3.25 7.42
CA GLU A 56 11.16 2.96 7.54
C GLU A 56 10.35 3.92 6.65
N GLN A 57 9.58 3.36 5.71
CA GLN A 57 8.82 4.12 4.71
C GLN A 57 7.35 3.71 4.65
N SER A 58 6.83 3.08 5.70
CA SER A 58 5.43 2.71 5.85
C SER A 58 4.53 3.95 5.99
N ILE A 59 3.34 3.86 5.40
CA ILE A 59 2.34 4.94 5.43
C ILE A 59 1.17 4.47 6.28
N TYR A 60 0.55 5.41 6.97
CA TYR A 60 -0.60 5.16 7.84
C TYR A 60 -1.76 6.09 7.48
N THR A 61 -2.95 5.80 8.03
CA THR A 61 -4.18 6.54 7.75
C THR A 61 -4.18 8.01 8.19
N ASP A 62 -3.24 8.42 9.04
CA ASP A 62 -3.07 9.80 9.50
C ASP A 62 -2.05 10.60 8.66
N ALA A 63 -1.43 9.97 7.66
CA ALA A 63 -0.54 10.66 6.73
C ALA A 63 -1.31 11.65 5.83
N PRO A 64 -0.63 12.65 5.25
CA PRO A 64 -1.24 13.54 4.27
C PRO A 64 -1.90 12.78 3.11
N HIS A 65 -3.03 13.27 2.60
CA HIS A 65 -3.77 12.64 1.50
C HIS A 65 -2.88 12.33 0.28
N ASN A 66 -1.95 13.24 -0.04
CA ASN A 66 -1.01 13.07 -1.14
C ASN A 66 -0.10 11.85 -0.97
N GLU A 67 0.29 11.50 0.26
CA GLU A 67 1.08 10.30 0.54
C GLU A 67 0.18 9.07 0.50
N ILE A 68 -1.01 9.13 1.12
CA ILE A 68 -1.98 8.02 1.12
C ILE A 68 -2.34 7.61 -0.31
N ARG A 69 -2.65 8.56 -1.21
CA ARG A 69 -3.03 8.22 -2.59
C ARG A 69 -1.90 7.63 -3.43
N GLN A 70 -0.65 7.84 -3.02
CA GLN A 70 0.54 7.23 -3.64
C GLN A 70 0.87 5.87 -3.02
N GLY A 71 0.62 5.68 -1.73
CA GLY A 71 0.97 4.47 -0.99
C GLY A 71 -0.13 3.42 -0.88
N PHE A 72 -1.40 3.80 -1.03
CA PHE A 72 -2.51 2.87 -0.99
C PHE A 72 -2.64 2.16 -2.34
N PHE A 73 -2.27 0.88 -2.39
CA PHE A 73 -2.37 0.05 -3.59
C PHE A 73 -3.67 -0.75 -3.64
N TRP A 74 -4.22 -0.86 -4.85
CA TRP A 74 -5.37 -1.71 -5.16
C TRP A 74 -4.99 -2.72 -6.24
N GLY A 75 -5.33 -3.99 -6.02
CA GLY A 75 -5.16 -5.04 -7.01
C GLY A 75 -6.32 -5.03 -8.02
N THR A 76 -6.01 -4.87 -9.30
CA THR A 76 -6.98 -4.90 -10.40
C THR A 76 -6.60 -5.96 -11.43
N ARG A 77 -7.58 -6.50 -12.16
CA ARG A 77 -7.40 -7.48 -13.24
C ARG A 77 -7.84 -6.92 -14.59
N GLY A 78 -7.67 -5.60 -14.77
CA GLY A 78 -8.21 -4.87 -15.91
C GLY A 78 -9.73 -4.72 -15.86
N LYS A 79 -10.29 -3.99 -16.85
CA LYS A 79 -11.72 -3.67 -16.92
C LYS A 79 -12.62 -4.92 -16.96
N ASP A 80 -12.19 -5.95 -17.67
CA ASP A 80 -12.95 -7.18 -17.85
C ASP A 80 -12.65 -8.24 -16.76
N GLY A 81 -11.75 -7.94 -15.83
CA GLY A 81 -11.40 -8.84 -14.72
C GLY A 81 -10.53 -10.06 -15.08
N ASN A 82 -10.12 -10.20 -16.34
CA ASN A 82 -9.44 -11.39 -16.86
C ASN A 82 -7.92 -11.26 -16.94
N GLN A 83 -7.36 -10.08 -16.66
CA GLN A 83 -5.92 -9.87 -16.73
C GLN A 83 -5.22 -10.37 -15.44
N PRO A 84 -3.90 -10.60 -15.48
CA PRO A 84 -3.12 -10.80 -14.26
C PRO A 84 -3.36 -9.67 -13.26
N VAL A 85 -3.20 -9.96 -11.97
CA VAL A 85 -3.36 -8.95 -10.93
C VAL A 85 -2.24 -7.93 -11.07
N GLU A 86 -2.62 -6.68 -11.29
CA GLU A 86 -1.75 -5.53 -11.28
C GLU A 86 -2.09 -4.68 -10.05
N PHE A 87 -1.08 -4.27 -9.27
CA PHE A 87 -1.29 -3.38 -8.13
C PHE A 87 -1.05 -1.94 -8.56
N LYS A 88 -2.10 -1.13 -8.53
CA LYS A 88 -2.03 0.30 -8.86
C LYS A 88 -2.18 1.17 -7.62
N PRO A 89 -1.43 2.28 -7.51
CA PRO A 89 -1.67 3.25 -6.46
C PRO A 89 -3.03 3.94 -6.70
N LEU A 90 -3.69 4.36 -5.63
CA LEU A 90 -5.02 4.97 -5.68
C LEU A 90 -5.12 6.18 -6.63
N LYS A 91 -4.05 6.99 -6.70
CA LYS A 91 -3.98 8.14 -7.62
C LYS A 91 -4.10 7.77 -9.11
N GLU A 92 -3.80 6.52 -9.49
CA GLU A 92 -3.83 6.03 -10.87
C GLU A 92 -5.14 5.34 -11.23
N LEU A 93 -5.99 5.02 -10.25
CA LEU A 93 -7.34 4.52 -10.53
C LEU A 93 -8.20 5.65 -11.10
N ASP A 94 -9.01 5.39 -12.11
CA ASP A 94 -9.99 6.37 -12.58
C ASP A 94 -11.17 6.51 -11.57
N THR A 95 -11.95 7.57 -11.72
CA THR A 95 -13.05 7.89 -10.80
C THR A 95 -14.14 6.82 -10.81
N ALA A 96 -14.50 6.31 -12.00
CA ALA A 96 -15.55 5.31 -12.14
C ALA A 96 -15.15 3.97 -11.48
N HIS A 97 -13.87 3.62 -11.56
CA HIS A 97 -13.32 2.43 -10.92
C HIS A 97 -13.35 2.55 -9.39
N ILE A 98 -13.00 3.72 -8.84
CA ILE A 98 -13.12 3.96 -7.39
C ILE A 98 -14.58 3.83 -6.92
N GLU A 99 -15.52 4.41 -7.67
CA GLU A 99 -16.95 4.29 -7.36
C GLU A 99 -17.43 2.83 -7.42
N ALA A 100 -17.01 2.07 -8.43
CA ALA A 100 -17.33 0.65 -8.56
C ALA A 100 -16.77 -0.19 -7.40
N ILE A 101 -15.55 0.12 -6.92
CA ILE A 101 -14.97 -0.54 -5.74
C ILE A 101 -15.84 -0.28 -4.51
N ILE A 102 -16.22 0.98 -4.25
CA ILE A 102 -17.06 1.33 -3.10
C ILE A 102 -18.41 0.62 -3.14
N GLN A 103 -19.00 0.48 -4.33
CA GLN A 103 -20.31 -0.16 -4.49
C GLN A 103 -20.25 -1.69 -4.32
N THR A 104 -19.19 -2.32 -4.82
CA THR A 104 -19.13 -3.80 -4.90
C THR A 104 -18.40 -4.45 -3.72
N GLN A 105 -17.40 -3.76 -3.14
CA GLN A 105 -16.53 -4.33 -2.11
C GLN A 105 -17.04 -3.99 -0.70
N SER A 106 -18.29 -4.33 -0.41
CA SER A 106 -19.00 -4.00 0.84
C SER A 106 -18.42 -4.67 2.09
N HIS A 107 -17.59 -5.69 1.93
CA HIS A 107 -16.93 -6.41 3.01
C HIS A 107 -15.62 -5.74 3.48
N LEU A 108 -15.14 -4.72 2.78
CA LEU A 108 -13.93 -4.02 3.17
C LEU A 108 -14.15 -3.29 4.51
N PRO A 109 -13.12 -3.22 5.37
CA PRO A 109 -13.21 -2.45 6.59
C PRO A 109 -13.41 -0.96 6.26
N SER A 110 -14.19 -0.28 7.11
CA SER A 110 -14.63 1.11 6.89
C SER A 110 -13.46 2.06 6.60
N TRP A 111 -12.34 1.91 7.29
CA TRP A 111 -11.17 2.77 7.08
C TRP A 111 -10.61 2.72 5.64
N ARG A 112 -10.71 1.57 4.94
CA ARG A 112 -10.30 1.48 3.53
C ARG A 112 -11.31 2.17 2.62
N ILE A 113 -12.60 2.01 2.90
CA ILE A 113 -13.66 2.71 2.16
C ILE A 113 -13.53 4.22 2.31
N GLU A 114 -13.19 4.72 3.50
CA GLU A 114 -12.99 6.15 3.73
C GLU A 114 -11.79 6.72 2.94
N ILE A 115 -10.73 5.95 2.72
CA ILE A 115 -9.61 6.36 1.84
C ILE A 115 -10.10 6.57 0.40
N PHE A 116 -10.92 5.65 -0.13
CA PHE A 116 -11.48 5.81 -1.48
C PHE A 116 -12.39 7.04 -1.59
N LYS A 117 -13.27 7.26 -0.60
CA LYS A 117 -14.14 8.45 -0.55
C LYS A 117 -13.33 9.74 -0.46
N ALA A 118 -12.25 9.74 0.32
CA ALA A 118 -11.35 10.90 0.44
C ALA A 118 -10.71 11.24 -0.90
N GLU A 119 -10.31 10.25 -1.71
CA GLU A 119 -9.78 10.49 -3.06
C GLU A 119 -10.84 11.08 -4.00
N LEU A 120 -12.09 10.59 -3.96
CA LEU A 120 -13.18 11.18 -4.77
C LEU A 120 -13.44 12.65 -4.38
N ALA A 121 -13.48 12.95 -3.08
CA ALA A 121 -13.64 14.32 -2.59
C ALA A 121 -12.46 15.22 -2.99
N PHE A 122 -11.24 14.70 -2.91
CA PHE A 122 -10.03 15.40 -3.36
C PHE A 122 -10.08 15.73 -4.85
N ARG A 123 -10.51 14.79 -5.71
CA ARG A 123 -10.66 15.04 -7.15
C ARG A 123 -11.70 16.11 -7.43
N LYS A 124 -12.86 16.03 -6.79
CA LYS A 124 -13.94 17.03 -6.95
C LYS A 124 -13.51 18.45 -6.56
N LYS A 125 -12.66 18.59 -5.54
CA LYS A 125 -12.14 19.90 -5.11
C LYS A 125 -11.12 20.50 -6.10
N ASN A 126 -10.45 19.65 -6.89
CA ASN A 126 -9.40 20.04 -7.83
C ASN A 126 -9.84 19.91 -9.31
N SER A 127 -11.12 19.72 -9.57
CA SER A 127 -11.73 19.73 -10.92
C SER A 127 -12.35 21.09 -11.20
#